data_AF-A0A966J1S0-F1
#
_entry.id   AF-A0A966J1S0-F1
#
_cell.length_a   1.000
_cell.length_b   1.000
_cell.length_c   1.000
_cell.angle_alpha   90.00
_cell.angle_beta   90.00
_cell.angle_gamma   90.00
#
_symmetry.space_group_name_H-M   'P 1'
#
loop_
_entity.id
_entity.type
_entity.pdbx_description
1 polymer ?
#
loop_
_entity_poly.entity_id
_entity_poly.type
_entity_poly.pdbx_seq_one_letter_code
_entity_poly.pdbx_strand_id
1 'polypeptide(L)' 'ALLSEPPVTAIRWGHDELGRAAGQFLINRLHDATLAAQQHQVDAELVLRGSCAPPSSR' A
#
# COMPACT_ATOMS: atom_id res chain seq x y z
N ALA A 1 21.08 6.73 6.16
CA ALA A 1 21.69 6.34 4.89
C ALA A 1 20.96 7.05 3.75
N LEU A 2 21.67 7.65 2.80
CA LEU A 2 21.06 8.16 1.55
C LEU A 2 20.82 6.95 0.64
N LEU A 3 19.55 6.62 0.39
CA LEU A 3 19.17 5.41 -0.36
C LEU A 3 19.12 5.64 -1.88
N SER A 4 19.05 6.90 -2.33
CA SER A 4 19.07 7.29 -3.74
C SER A 4 19.23 8.82 -3.89
N GLU A 5 19.86 9.25 -4.98
CA GLU A 5 19.91 10.65 -5.42
C GLU A 5 19.67 10.71 -6.95
N PRO A 6 18.62 11.42 -7.42
CA PRO A 6 17.62 12.15 -6.64
C PRO A 6 16.68 11.21 -5.85
N PRO A 7 16.00 11.69 -4.79
CA PRO A 7 15.06 10.88 -4.03
C PRO A 7 13.96 10.27 -4.93
N VAL A 8 13.71 8.96 -4.75
CA VAL A 8 12.78 8.19 -5.57
C VAL A 8 11.32 8.53 -5.27
N THR A 9 10.57 8.87 -6.32
CA THR A 9 9.10 8.93 -6.33
C THR A 9 8.52 7.54 -6.11
N ALA A 10 7.56 7.40 -5.21
CA ALA A 10 7.03 6.09 -4.84
C ALA A 10 5.51 6.14 -4.62
N ILE A 11 4.87 4.98 -4.75
CA ILE A 11 3.51 4.77 -4.27
C ILE A 11 3.58 4.39 -2.80
N ARG A 12 2.99 5.22 -1.93
CA ARG A 12 2.78 4.88 -0.52
C ARG A 12 1.40 4.25 -0.37
N TRP A 13 1.32 3.22 0.45
CA TRP A 13 0.09 2.50 0.75
C TRP A 13 0.10 2.14 2.23
N GLY A 14 -1.09 2.04 2.82
CA GLY A 14 -1.28 1.81 4.26
C GLY A 14 -0.87 0.40 4.69
N HIS A 15 0.44 0.15 4.84
CA HIS A 15 0.96 -1.14 5.26
C HIS A 15 0.41 -1.61 6.62
N ASP A 16 0.23 -0.69 7.56
CA ASP A 16 -0.31 -1.00 8.89
C ASP A 16 -1.80 -1.36 8.83
N GLU A 17 -2.56 -0.64 8.01
CA GLU A 17 -3.98 -0.90 7.78
C GLU A 17 -4.17 -2.27 7.13
N LEU A 18 -3.39 -2.55 6.08
CA LEU A 18 -3.40 -3.84 5.42
C LEU A 18 -3.09 -4.99 6.38
N GLY A 19 -2.01 -4.85 7.16
CA GLY A 19 -1.60 -5.88 8.13
C GLY A 19 -2.69 -6.14 9.17
N ARG A 20 -3.32 -5.07 9.68
CA ARG A 20 -4.43 -5.17 10.62
C ARG A 20 -5.64 -5.87 10.00
N ALA A 21 -6.06 -5.48 8.79
CA ALA A 21 -7.20 -6.08 8.10
C ALA A 21 -6.96 -7.58 7.82
N ALA A 22 -5.76 -7.93 7.35
CA ALA A 22 -5.37 -9.32 7.10
C ALA A 22 -5.40 -10.15 8.39
N GLY A 23 -4.85 -9.63 9.49
CA GLY A 23 -4.90 -10.30 10.79
C GLY A 23 -6.34 -10.51 11.28
N GLN A 24 -7.20 -9.50 11.13
CA GLN A 24 -8.61 -9.61 11.52
C GLN A 24 -9.36 -10.65 10.69
N PHE A 25 -9.09 -10.73 9.38
CA PHE A 25 -9.72 -11.74 8.51
C PHE A 25 -9.36 -13.16 8.93
N LEU A 26 -8.09 -13.39 9.30
CA LEU A 26 -7.65 -14.68 9.82
C LEU A 26 -8.35 -15.02 11.14
N ILE A 27 -8.38 -14.08 12.09
CA ILE A 27 -9.07 -14.27 13.37
C ILE A 27 -10.54 -14.61 13.14
N ASN A 28 -11.23 -13.88 12.26
CA ASN A 28 -12.64 -14.13 11.96
C ASN A 28 -12.85 -15.53 11.37
N ARG A 29 -11.96 -15.97 10.47
CA ARG A 29 -12.03 -17.29 9.85
C ARG A 29 -11.75 -18.43 10.82
N LEU A 30 -10.89 -18.21 11.82
CA LEU A 30 -10.65 -19.18 12.88
C LEU A 30 -11.88 -19.37 13.78
N HIS A 31 -12.68 -18.34 13.96
CA HIS A 31 -13.94 -18.42 14.71
C HIS A 31 -15.08 -19.02 13.89
N ASP A 32 -15.13 -18.74 12.58
CA ASP A 32 -16.10 -19.30 11.64
C ASP A 32 -15.40 -19.74 10.36
N ALA A 33 -15.17 -21.04 10.23
CA ALA A 33 -14.52 -21.63 9.06
C ALA A 33 -15.33 -21.48 7.76
N THR A 34 -16.65 -21.26 7.87
CA THR A 34 -17.57 -21.13 6.73
C THR A 34 -17.77 -19.69 6.28
N LEU A 35 -17.13 -18.73 6.95
CA LEU A 35 -17.22 -17.32 6.62
C LEU A 35 -16.91 -17.08 5.14
N ALA A 36 -17.75 -16.26 4.49
CA ALA A 36 -17.56 -15.87 3.11
C ALA A 36 -16.18 -15.22 2.88
N ALA A 37 -15.70 -15.25 1.65
CA ALA A 37 -14.48 -14.53 1.27
C ALA A 37 -14.70 -13.02 1.46
N GLN A 38 -13.74 -12.36 2.09
CA GLN A 38 -13.76 -10.93 2.34
C GLN A 38 -12.69 -10.24 1.48
N GLN A 39 -12.98 -9.01 1.07
CA GLN A 39 -12.03 -8.16 0.37
C GLN A 39 -11.90 -6.84 1.11
N HIS A 40 -10.67 -6.33 1.20
CA HIS A 40 -10.37 -5.02 1.75
C HIS A 40 -9.54 -4.26 0.72
N GLN A 41 -10.02 -3.09 0.33
CA GLN A 41 -9.26 -2.18 -0.54
C GLN A 41 -8.59 -1.13 0.34
N VAL A 42 -7.31 -0.89 0.08
CA VAL A 42 -6.52 0.13 0.77
C VAL A 42 -6.19 1.25 -0.20
N ASP A 43 -6.23 2.48 0.31
CA ASP A 43 -5.82 3.63 -0.48
C ASP A 43 -4.32 3.61 -0.73
N ALA A 44 -3.97 4.06 -1.93
CA ALA A 44 -2.59 4.25 -2.36
C ALA A 44 -2.41 5.69 -2.85
N GLU A 45 -1.29 6.30 -2.45
CA GLU A 45 -0.98 7.69 -2.74
C GLU A 45 0.35 7.77 -3.49
N LEU A 46 0.36 8.56 -4.58
CA LEU A 46 1.59 8.90 -5.28
C LEU A 46 2.37 9.98 -4.51
N VAL A 47 3.57 9.63 -4.05
CA VAL A 47 4.49 10.54 -3.38
C VAL A 47 5.55 10.99 -4.38
N LEU A 48 5.32 12.15 -4.99
CA LEU A 48 6.25 12.76 -5.93
C LEU A 48 7.53 13.24 -5.22
N ARG A 49 8.68 12.93 -5.84
CA ARG A 49 10.02 13.34 -5.42
C ARG A 49 10.91 13.63 -6.63
N GLY A 50 12.18 13.99 -6.41
CA GLY A 50 13.09 14.47 -7.43
C GLY A 50 13.38 13.49 -8.59
N SER A 51 13.05 12.21 -8.47
CA SER A 51 13.21 11.23 -9.56
C SER A 51 12.11 11.27 -10.62
N CYS A 52 11.02 12.04 -10.43
CA CYS A 52 9.93 12.15 -11.41
C CYS A 52 9.79 13.59 -11.88
N ALA A 53 10.08 13.82 -13.15
CA ALA A 53 9.95 15.11 -13.82
C ALA A 53 8.74 15.07 -14.77
N PRO A 54 8.11 16.23 -15.06
CA PRO A 54 7.08 16.31 -16.08
C PRO A 54 7.62 15.86 -17.46
N PRO A 55 6.75 15.31 -18.33
CA PRO A 55 7.15 14.95 -19.68
C PRO A 55 7.64 16.19 -20.45
N SER A 56 8.57 16.00 -21.39
CA SER A 56 9.04 17.10 -22.22
C SER A 56 7.91 17.64 -23.10
N SER A 57 7.68 18.94 -23.08
CA SER A 57 6.78 19.60 -24.02
C SER A 57 7.42 19.58 -25.43
N ARG A 58 6.97 18.67 -26.29
CA ARG A 58 7.12 18.79 -27.74
C ARG A 58 5.74 18.91 -28.36
#